data_AF-A0AAN1ENA0-F1
#
_entry.id   AF-A0AAN1ENA0-F1
#
_cell.length_a   1.000
_cell.length_b   1.000
_cell.length_c   1.000
_cell.angle_alpha   90.00
_cell.angle_beta   90.00
_cell.angle_gamma   90.00
#
_symmetry.space_group_name_H-M   'P 1'
#
loop_
_entity.id
_entity.type
_entity.pdbx_description
1 polymer ?
#
loop_
_entity_poly.entity_id
_entity_poly.type
_entity_poly.pdbx_seq_one_letter_code
_entity_poly.pdbx_strand_id
1 'polypeptide(L)'
;MKRLEQHFGSRESVLTHQLTTLSTSGQPVDITFYRRKPLVNVRVSTKLGAARLYGLESRLPRLLRSIEFSNGAIAGLSEIWTVNPMPMEGFTQEELDAVDLAQAEERMGPGGETLRKMIRKTYHCKSRAEVDYYIRRWIAS
;
A
#
# COMPACT_ATOMS: atom_id res chain seq x y z
N MET A 1 -11.89 -0.38 -12.09
CA MET A 1 -11.29 0.95 -12.30
C MET A 1 -12.31 2.03 -12.67
N LYS A 2 -13.25 1.79 -13.60
CA LYS A 2 -14.27 2.77 -14.02
C LYS A 2 -15.02 3.52 -12.90
N ARG A 3 -15.39 2.85 -11.79
CA ARG A 3 -16.12 3.48 -10.68
C ARG A 3 -15.24 4.40 -9.79
N LEU A 4 -13.96 4.08 -9.65
CA LEU A 4 -12.99 4.93 -8.91
C LEU A 4 -12.57 6.14 -9.75
N GLU A 5 -12.41 5.96 -11.06
CA GLU A 5 -12.15 7.07 -11.99
C GLU A 5 -13.30 8.08 -12.04
N GLN A 6 -14.54 7.63 -11.90
CA GLN A 6 -15.72 8.51 -11.80
C GLN A 6 -15.72 9.39 -10.54
N HIS A 7 -15.20 8.89 -9.41
CA HIS A 7 -15.17 9.64 -8.14
C HIS A 7 -13.90 10.46 -7.93
N PHE A 8 -12.76 10.01 -8.45
CA PHE A 8 -11.46 10.63 -8.19
C PHE A 8 -10.80 11.22 -9.43
N GLY A 9 -11.30 10.96 -10.63
CA GLY A 9 -10.78 11.48 -11.90
C GLY A 9 -9.47 10.84 -12.37
N SER A 10 -8.58 10.45 -11.45
CA SER A 10 -7.31 9.81 -11.77
C SER A 10 -6.86 8.83 -10.67
N ARG A 11 -5.96 7.91 -11.03
CA ARG A 11 -5.26 7.05 -10.08
C ARG A 11 -4.48 7.85 -9.03
N GLU A 12 -3.84 8.95 -9.44
CA GLU A 12 -3.08 9.80 -8.52
C GLU A 12 -3.97 10.46 -7.48
N SER A 13 -5.19 10.86 -7.86
CA SER A 13 -6.19 11.37 -6.94
C SER A 13 -6.63 10.33 -5.91
N VAL A 14 -6.84 9.07 -6.34
CA VAL A 14 -7.15 7.95 -5.44
C VAL A 14 -6.01 7.74 -4.44
N LEU A 15 -4.77 7.67 -4.91
CA LEU A 15 -3.61 7.50 -4.05
C LEU A 15 -3.40 8.68 -3.09
N THR A 16 -3.59 9.91 -3.58
CA THR A 16 -3.50 11.12 -2.75
C THR A 16 -4.53 11.08 -1.63
N HIS A 17 -5.77 10.72 -1.93
CA HIS A 17 -6.82 10.56 -0.93
C HIS A 17 -6.44 9.49 0.09
N GLN A 18 -6.04 8.31 -0.36
CA GLN A 18 -5.67 7.19 0.49
C GLN A 18 -4.50 7.54 1.42
N LEU A 19 -3.42 8.11 0.88
CA LEU A 19 -2.25 8.54 1.66
C LEU A 19 -2.59 9.64 2.67
N THR A 20 -3.51 10.56 2.33
CA THR A 20 -3.97 11.59 3.25
C THR A 20 -4.75 10.97 4.41
N THR A 21 -5.66 10.04 4.12
CA THR A 21 -6.42 9.31 5.16
C THR A 21 -5.49 8.54 6.09
N LEU A 22 -4.50 7.83 5.52
CA LEU A 22 -3.53 7.03 6.28
C LEU A 22 -2.56 7.92 7.09
N SER A 23 -2.23 9.10 6.58
CA SER A 23 -1.46 10.11 7.31
C SER A 23 -2.22 10.63 8.53
N THR A 24 -3.55 10.72 8.46
CA THR A 24 -4.40 11.15 9.57
C THR A 24 -4.66 10.03 10.58
N SER A 25 -4.98 8.82 10.12
CA SER A 25 -5.25 7.67 11.02
C SER A 25 -3.98 7.09 11.64
N GLY A 26 -2.83 7.33 11.01
CA GLY A 26 -1.57 6.71 11.35
C GLY A 26 -1.50 5.23 10.99
N GLN A 27 -2.51 4.63 10.36
CA GLN A 27 -2.57 3.20 10.10
C GLN A 27 -1.30 2.69 9.39
N PRO A 28 -0.71 1.56 9.81
CA PRO A 28 0.43 0.95 9.11
C PRO A 28 0.07 0.53 7.69
N VAL A 29 1.05 0.54 6.78
CA VAL A 29 0.83 0.30 5.36
C VAL A 29 2.03 -0.40 4.75
N ASP A 30 1.77 -1.22 3.74
CA ASP A 30 2.77 -1.66 2.78
C ASP A 30 2.69 -0.78 1.52
N ILE A 31 3.79 -0.17 1.13
CA ILE A 31 3.93 0.64 -0.09
C ILE A 31 4.69 -0.15 -1.14
N THR A 32 4.10 -0.36 -2.30
CA THR A 32 4.81 -0.93 -3.46
C THR A 32 5.20 0.16 -4.44
N PHE A 33 6.22 -0.06 -5.26
CA PHE A 33 6.75 0.93 -6.20
C PHE A 33 6.95 0.34 -7.58
N TYR A 34 6.92 1.19 -8.60
CA TYR A 34 7.17 0.76 -9.98
C TYR A 34 8.61 0.25 -10.22
N ARG A 35 9.60 0.78 -9.50
CA ARG A 35 11.03 0.62 -9.85
C ARG A 35 11.92 0.23 -8.68
N ARG A 36 11.36 -0.10 -7.50
CA ARG A 36 12.14 -0.48 -6.32
C ARG A 36 11.39 -1.42 -5.38
N LYS A 37 12.12 -1.94 -4.39
CA LYS A 37 11.55 -2.81 -3.34
C LYS A 37 10.47 -2.07 -2.54
N PRO A 38 9.43 -2.79 -2.07
CA PRO A 38 8.37 -2.23 -1.26
C PRO A 38 8.89 -1.73 0.10
N LEU A 39 8.19 -0.77 0.69
CA LEU A 39 8.27 -0.48 2.12
C LEU A 39 7.19 -1.30 2.82
N VAL A 40 7.55 -2.00 3.90
CA VAL A 40 6.64 -2.90 4.61
C VAL A 40 6.40 -2.36 6.01
N ASN A 41 5.15 -2.39 6.45
CA ASN A 41 4.72 -1.99 7.79
C ASN A 41 5.20 -0.59 8.21
N VAL A 42 5.08 0.38 7.30
CA VAL A 42 5.45 1.79 7.56
C VAL A 42 4.21 2.64 7.81
N ARG A 43 4.38 3.76 8.50
CA ARG A 43 3.33 4.78 8.65
C ARG A 43 3.65 5.98 7.75
N VAL A 44 2.62 6.56 7.14
CA VAL A 44 2.74 7.80 6.36
C VAL A 44 2.92 8.96 7.33
N SER A 45 3.90 9.83 7.11
CA SER A 45 4.10 11.04 7.92
C SER A 45 2.81 11.85 8.05
N THR A 46 2.52 12.37 9.24
CA THR A 46 1.30 13.13 9.57
C THR A 46 1.19 14.47 8.81
N LYS A 47 2.26 14.89 8.13
CA LYS A 47 2.33 16.14 7.36
C LYS A 47 1.23 16.26 6.30
N LEU A 48 0.85 15.17 5.64
CA LEU A 48 -0.21 15.20 4.62
C LEU A 48 -1.60 15.42 5.25
N GLY A 49 -1.92 14.68 6.30
CA GLY A 49 -3.16 14.83 7.07
C GLY A 49 -3.28 16.22 7.68
N ALA A 50 -2.20 16.70 8.32
CA ALA A 50 -2.12 18.03 8.90
C ALA A 50 -2.32 19.14 7.86
N ALA A 51 -1.71 19.02 6.67
CA ALA A 51 -1.87 20.03 5.63
C ALA A 51 -3.33 20.19 5.20
N ARG A 52 -4.12 19.12 5.19
CA ARG A 52 -5.55 19.17 4.88
C ARG A 52 -6.38 19.68 6.07
N LEU A 53 -6.05 19.26 7.29
CA LEU A 53 -6.77 19.66 8.50
C LEU A 53 -6.65 21.18 8.77
N TYR A 54 -5.48 21.76 8.48
CA TYR A 54 -5.18 23.16 8.77
C TYR A 54 -5.32 24.11 7.56
N GLY A 55 -5.93 23.67 6.45
CA GLY A 55 -6.14 24.53 5.27
C GLY A 55 -4.84 24.96 4.58
N LEU A 56 -3.85 24.07 4.55
CA LEU A 56 -2.54 24.27 3.91
C LEU A 56 -2.44 23.53 2.58
N GLU A 57 -3.51 23.50 1.78
CA GLU A 57 -3.60 22.75 0.53
C GLU A 57 -2.52 23.16 -0.48
N SER A 58 -2.08 24.43 -0.43
CA SER A 58 -0.97 24.94 -1.24
C SER A 58 0.36 24.19 -1.01
N ARG A 59 0.52 23.50 0.13
CA ARG A 59 1.70 22.70 0.46
C ARG A 59 1.61 21.26 -0.07
N LEU A 60 0.41 20.75 -0.39
CA LEU A 60 0.20 19.36 -0.80
C LEU A 60 1.05 18.95 -2.01
N PRO A 61 1.18 19.76 -3.09
CA PRO A 61 2.01 19.35 -4.23
C PRO A 61 3.47 19.11 -3.86
N ARG A 62 4.01 19.87 -2.90
CA ARG A 62 5.38 19.64 -2.40
C ARG A 62 5.46 18.39 -1.55
N LEU A 63 4.51 18.20 -0.63
CA LEU A 63 4.47 17.02 0.25
C LEU A 63 4.31 15.72 -0.54
N LEU A 64 3.50 15.72 -1.61
CA LEU A 64 3.30 14.56 -2.47
C LEU A 64 4.53 14.22 -3.33
N ARG A 65 5.48 15.14 -3.51
CA ARG A 65 6.78 14.84 -4.15
C ARG A 65 7.80 14.25 -3.18
N SER A 66 7.59 14.37 -1.88
CA SER A 66 8.52 13.94 -0.84
C SER A 66 7.76 13.43 0.39
N ILE A 67 7.02 12.35 0.21
CA ILE A 67 6.24 11.71 1.27
C ILE A 67 7.22 10.96 2.17
N GLU A 68 7.26 11.34 3.43
CA GLU A 68 8.09 10.70 4.46
C GLU A 68 7.36 9.53 5.10
N PHE A 69 8.09 8.48 5.42
CA PHE A 69 7.59 7.28 6.10
C PHE A 69 8.30 7.06 7.43
N SER A 70 7.66 6.33 8.35
CA SER A 70 8.17 6.10 9.72
C SER A 70 9.54 5.44 9.82
N ASN A 71 9.99 4.76 8.76
CA ASN A 71 11.33 4.16 8.69
C ASN A 71 12.41 5.11 8.11
N GLY A 72 12.08 6.40 7.95
CA GLY A 72 12.97 7.41 7.38
C GLY A 72 13.03 7.43 5.85
N ALA A 73 12.37 6.50 5.16
CA ALA A 73 12.30 6.51 3.71
C ALA A 73 11.46 7.69 3.20
N ILE A 74 11.78 8.14 1.98
CA ILE A 74 11.03 9.18 1.27
C ILE A 74 10.63 8.65 -0.10
N ALA A 75 9.43 9.01 -0.58
CA ALA A 75 8.99 8.72 -1.94
C ALA A 75 8.09 9.82 -2.50
N GLY A 76 8.15 10.06 -3.80
CA GLY A 76 7.12 10.80 -4.52
C GLY A 76 5.91 9.92 -4.87
N LEU A 77 4.74 10.56 -4.97
CA LEU A 77 3.48 9.91 -5.36
C LEU A 77 3.60 9.13 -6.69
N SER A 78 4.33 9.69 -7.66
CA SER A 78 4.58 9.09 -8.98
C SER A 78 5.41 7.80 -8.94
N GLU A 79 6.14 7.55 -7.84
CA GLU A 79 6.93 6.33 -7.68
C GLU A 79 6.09 5.16 -7.15
N ILE A 80 5.02 5.46 -6.43
CA ILE A 80 4.19 4.49 -5.72
C ILE A 80 3.31 3.75 -6.71
N TRP A 81 3.28 2.42 -6.63
CA TRP A 81 2.42 1.52 -7.40
C TRP A 81 1.11 1.19 -6.66
N THR A 82 1.18 0.75 -5.41
CA THR A 82 0.00 0.55 -4.55
C THR A 82 0.31 0.94 -3.12
N VAL A 83 -0.76 1.24 -2.38
CA VAL A 83 -0.76 1.43 -0.93
C VAL A 83 -1.72 0.39 -0.35
N ASN A 84 -1.21 -0.49 0.49
CA ASN A 84 -1.98 -1.58 1.08
C ASN A 84 -2.03 -1.35 2.60
N PRO A 85 -3.15 -0.86 3.16
CA PRO A 85 -3.31 -0.67 4.60
C PRO A 85 -3.19 -2.01 5.34
N MET A 86 -2.52 -2.02 6.48
CA MET A 86 -2.33 -3.19 7.33
C MET A 86 -3.07 -2.99 8.66
N PRO A 87 -3.34 -4.07 9.42
CA PRO A 87 -3.91 -3.97 10.77
C PRO A 87 -3.08 -3.08 11.69
N MET A 88 -3.76 -2.33 12.58
CA MET A 88 -3.12 -1.37 13.50
C MET A 88 -2.10 -2.03 14.44
N GLU A 89 -2.44 -3.22 14.93
CA GLU A 89 -1.63 -4.01 15.86
C GLU A 89 -0.55 -4.86 15.15
N GLY A 90 -0.53 -4.85 13.81
CA GLY A 90 0.35 -5.71 13.02
C GLY A 90 -0.13 -7.17 13.01
N PHE A 91 0.82 -8.08 12.87
CA PHE A 91 0.59 -9.53 12.88
C PHE A 91 1.57 -10.19 13.83
N THR A 92 1.13 -11.22 14.55
CA THR A 92 2.03 -12.17 15.20
C THR A 92 2.60 -13.15 14.18
N GLN A 93 3.70 -13.84 14.53
CA GLN A 93 4.27 -14.84 13.64
C GLN A 93 3.33 -16.04 13.52
N GLU A 94 2.65 -16.39 14.60
CA GLU A 94 1.66 -17.47 14.67
C GLU A 94 0.46 -17.20 13.74
N GLU A 95 -0.03 -15.95 13.68
CA GLU A 95 -1.08 -15.54 12.74
C GLU A 95 -0.65 -15.72 11.29
N LEU A 96 0.58 -15.30 10.96
CA LEU A 96 1.11 -15.44 9.60
C LEU A 96 1.34 -16.92 9.23
N ASP A 97 1.81 -17.73 10.16
CA ASP A 97 2.09 -19.14 9.93
C ASP A 97 0.82 -20.00 9.83
N ALA A 98 -0.28 -19.56 10.47
CA ALA A 98 -1.58 -20.21 10.38
C ALA A 98 -2.30 -19.99 9.03
N VAL A 99 -1.83 -19.06 8.19
CA VAL A 99 -2.44 -18.80 6.88
C VAL A 99 -2.29 -20.00 5.94
N ASP A 100 -3.43 -20.44 5.40
CA ASP A 100 -3.46 -21.43 4.32
C ASP A 100 -3.03 -20.83 2.98
N LEU A 101 -1.82 -21.15 2.54
CA LEU A 101 -1.26 -20.70 1.27
C LEU A 101 -1.97 -21.31 0.04
N ALA A 102 -2.82 -22.33 0.18
CA ALA A 102 -3.59 -22.88 -0.94
C ALA A 102 -4.60 -21.86 -1.49
N GLN A 103 -5.12 -20.97 -0.64
CA GLN A 103 -5.99 -19.86 -1.05
C GLN A 103 -5.32 -18.95 -2.10
N ALA A 104 -3.98 -18.92 -2.14
CA ALA A 104 -3.25 -18.12 -3.12
C ALA A 104 -3.42 -18.61 -4.57
N GLU A 105 -3.88 -19.85 -4.78
CA GLU A 105 -4.15 -20.41 -6.09
C GLU A 105 -5.55 -20.06 -6.62
N GLU A 106 -6.40 -19.45 -5.79
CA GLU A 106 -7.72 -18.96 -6.20
C GLU A 106 -7.61 -17.82 -7.22
N ARG A 107 -8.47 -17.86 -8.24
CA ARG A 107 -8.53 -16.84 -9.30
C ARG A 107 -9.36 -15.66 -8.83
N MET A 108 -8.67 -14.64 -8.35
CA MET A 108 -9.27 -13.40 -7.84
C MET A 108 -9.02 -12.19 -8.75
N GLY A 109 -8.12 -12.32 -9.72
CA GLY A 109 -7.75 -11.22 -10.61
C GLY A 109 -8.84 -10.88 -11.62
N PRO A 110 -8.93 -9.60 -12.06
CA PRO A 110 -9.89 -9.18 -13.06
C PRO A 110 -9.70 -9.88 -14.43
N GLY A 111 -8.52 -10.44 -14.70
CA GLY A 111 -8.22 -11.25 -15.89
C GLY A 111 -8.14 -12.76 -15.59
N GLY A 112 -8.67 -13.21 -14.44
CA GLY A 112 -8.59 -14.60 -14.00
C GLY A 112 -7.22 -15.02 -13.44
N GLU A 113 -6.35 -14.06 -13.09
CA GLU A 113 -5.09 -14.36 -12.41
C GLU A 113 -5.31 -14.89 -10.99
N THR A 114 -4.41 -15.77 -10.53
CA THR A 114 -4.39 -16.21 -9.15
C THR A 114 -3.92 -15.10 -8.21
N LEU A 115 -4.34 -15.13 -6.95
CA LEU A 115 -3.83 -14.22 -5.92
C LEU A 115 -2.29 -14.25 -5.87
N ARG A 116 -1.67 -15.44 -5.96
CA ARG A 116 -0.22 -15.61 -6.03
C ARG A 116 0.42 -14.81 -7.16
N LYS A 117 -0.18 -14.85 -8.36
CA LYS A 117 0.31 -14.10 -9.52
C LYS A 117 0.15 -12.59 -9.31
N MET A 118 -0.95 -12.16 -8.71
CA MET A 118 -1.18 -10.76 -8.38
C MET A 118 -0.16 -10.24 -7.37
N ILE A 119 0.03 -10.93 -6.24
CA ILE A 119 0.99 -10.56 -5.20
C ILE A 119 2.41 -10.51 -5.74
N ARG A 120 2.84 -11.53 -6.50
CA ARG A 120 4.17 -11.55 -7.14
C ARG A 120 4.41 -10.30 -8.00
N LYS A 121 3.40 -9.91 -8.78
CA LYS A 121 3.49 -8.73 -9.67
C LYS A 121 3.51 -7.42 -8.87
N THR A 122 2.63 -7.29 -7.87
CA THR A 122 2.48 -6.08 -7.07
C THR A 122 3.70 -5.80 -6.20
N TYR A 123 4.27 -6.84 -5.58
CA TYR A 123 5.44 -6.71 -4.69
C TYR A 123 6.78 -6.94 -5.41
N HIS A 124 6.75 -7.21 -6.72
CA HIS A 124 7.94 -7.49 -7.54
C HIS A 124 8.83 -8.63 -6.98
N CYS A 125 8.20 -9.67 -6.43
CA CYS A 125 8.91 -10.78 -5.79
C CYS A 125 9.74 -11.58 -6.80
N LYS A 126 10.96 -11.94 -6.39
CA LYS A 126 11.91 -12.72 -7.19
C LYS A 126 11.80 -14.21 -6.89
N SER A 127 11.51 -14.59 -5.64
CA SER A 127 11.45 -15.98 -5.19
C SER A 127 10.03 -16.41 -4.80
N ARG A 128 9.79 -17.72 -4.63
CA ARG A 128 8.53 -18.23 -4.09
C ARG A 128 8.36 -17.84 -2.61
N ALA A 129 9.43 -17.92 -1.83
CA ALA A 129 9.42 -17.54 -0.42
C ALA A 129 9.02 -16.07 -0.21
N GLU A 130 9.50 -15.15 -1.05
CA GLU A 130 9.06 -13.74 -1.00
C GLU A 130 7.56 -13.62 -1.32
N VAL A 131 7.05 -14.38 -2.29
CA VAL A 131 5.62 -14.36 -2.61
C VAL A 131 4.79 -14.90 -1.45
N ASP A 132 5.20 -16.02 -0.85
CA ASP A 132 4.51 -16.63 0.30
C ASP A 132 4.49 -15.69 1.51
N TYR A 133 5.57 -14.94 1.76
CA TYR A 133 5.61 -13.91 2.80
C TYR A 133 4.51 -12.85 2.61
N TYR A 134 4.39 -12.28 1.42
CA TYR A 134 3.36 -11.25 1.17
C TYR A 134 1.95 -11.81 1.03
N ILE A 135 1.78 -13.07 0.61
CA ILE A 135 0.48 -13.75 0.64
C ILE A 135 -0.01 -13.85 2.08
N ARG A 136 0.83 -14.29 3.02
CA ARG A 136 0.46 -14.39 4.43
C ARG A 136 -0.05 -13.06 4.98
N ARG A 137 0.70 -11.98 4.70
CA ARG A 137 0.30 -10.61 5.09
C ARG A 137 -1.00 -10.17 4.45
N TRP A 138 -1.25 -10.53 3.19
CA TRP A 138 -2.47 -10.19 2.47
C TRP A 138 -3.71 -10.94 2.97
N ILE A 139 -3.57 -12.23 3.27
CA ILE A 139 -4.69 -13.06 3.73
C ILE A 139 -5.02 -12.74 5.20
N ALA A 140 -4.01 -12.43 6.02
CA ALA A 140 -4.21 -12.08 7.42
C ALA A 140 -4.76 -10.65 7.63
N SER A 141 -4.65 -9.76 6.63
CA SER A 141 -5.05 -8.34 6.72
C SER A 141 -6.54 -8.09 6.55
#